data_AF-A0A6B1ET04-F1
#
_entry.id   AF-A0A6B1ET04-F1
#
_cell.length_a   1.000
_cell.length_b   1.000
_cell.length_c   1.000
_cell.angle_alpha   90.00
_cell.angle_beta   90.00
_cell.angle_gamma   90.00
#
_symmetry.space_group_name_H-M   'P 1'
#
loop_
_entity.id
_entity.type
_entity.pdbx_description
1 polymer ?
#
loop_
_entity_poly.entity_id
_entity_poly.type
_entity_poly.pdbx_seq_one_letter_code
_entity_poly.pdbx_strand_id
1 'polypeptide(L)'
;MQQSSIAEYLAPEAHEQGIQQGIQQGAQEIIRENIIEALAFRLQPEVAETFKSDLEAINDLQRLRQLFRIAMRVDTPENFTQALNESAN
;
A
#
# COMPACT_ATOMS: atom_id res chain seq x y z
N MET A 1 37.18 -27.72 17.33
CA MET A 1 35.73 -27.76 17.03
C MET A 1 35.31 -26.36 16.68
N GLN A 2 35.00 -26.10 15.41
CA GLN A 2 34.61 -24.78 14.94
C GLN A 2 33.13 -24.58 15.30
N GLN A 3 32.85 -23.79 16.33
CA GLN A 3 31.48 -23.35 16.58
C GLN A 3 31.18 -22.22 15.60
N SER A 4 30.85 -22.56 14.36
CA SER A 4 30.16 -21.60 13.49
C SER A 4 28.85 -21.26 14.18
N SER A 5 28.73 -19.99 14.57
CA SER A 5 27.54 -19.45 15.22
C SER A 5 26.40 -19.45 14.22
N ILE A 6 25.20 -19.82 14.67
CA ILE A 6 23.96 -19.75 13.88
C ILE A 6 23.77 -18.33 13.28
N ALA A 7 24.32 -17.30 13.92
CA ALA A 7 24.32 -15.92 13.42
C ALA A 7 25.05 -15.73 12.07
N GLU A 8 26.08 -16.52 11.79
CA GLU A 8 26.88 -16.43 10.57
C GLU A 8 26.12 -17.00 9.35
N TYR A 9 25.15 -17.88 9.60
CA TYR A 9 24.25 -18.48 8.60
C TYR A 9 22.86 -17.84 8.53
N LEU A 10 22.56 -16.84 9.38
CA LEU A 10 21.26 -16.14 9.36
C LEU A 10 21.37 -14.71 8.81
N ALA A 11 22.58 -14.15 8.78
CA ALA A 11 22.80 -12.77 8.35
C ALA A 11 22.47 -12.51 6.86
N PRO A 12 22.84 -13.39 5.91
CA PRO A 12 22.48 -13.20 4.50
C PRO A 12 20.97 -13.27 4.25
N GLU A 13 20.30 -14.28 4.79
CA GLU A 13 18.87 -14.53 4.62
C GLU A 13 18.03 -13.44 5.29
N ALA A 14 18.40 -13.03 6.50
CA ALA A 14 17.73 -11.92 7.17
C ALA A 14 17.89 -10.59 6.42
N HIS A 15 19.07 -10.36 5.83
CA HIS A 15 19.30 -9.19 4.99
C HIS A 15 18.45 -9.22 3.72
N GLU A 16 18.42 -10.34 3.01
CA GLU A 16 17.59 -10.50 1.80
C GLU A 16 16.10 -10.32 2.11
N GLN A 17 15.61 -10.90 3.21
CA GLN A 17 14.24 -10.69 3.67
C GLN A 17 13.95 -9.22 4.00
N GLY A 18 14.88 -8.53 4.67
CA GLY A 18 14.75 -7.10 4.95
C GLY A 18 14.65 -6.24 3.69
N ILE A 19 15.48 -6.53 2.67
CA ILE A 19 15.42 -5.85 1.37
C ILE A 19 14.08 -6.11 0.68
N GLN A 20 13.59 -7.36 0.65
CA GLN A 20 12.31 -7.69 0.04
C GLN A 20 11.13 -6.98 0.73
N GLN A 21 11.15 -6.93 2.07
CA GLN A 21 10.16 -6.19 2.85
C GLN A 21 10.19 -4.70 2.54
N GLY A 22 11.38 -4.08 2.48
CA GLY A 22 11.51 -2.67 2.14
C GLY A 22 11.01 -2.33 0.73
N ILE A 23 11.29 -3.19 -0.26
CA ILE A 23 10.76 -3.04 -1.63
C ILE A 23 9.23 -3.12 -1.63
N GLN A 24 8.66 -4.07 -0.88
CA GLN A 24 7.21 -4.24 -0.79
C GLN A 24 6.54 -3.04 -0.11
N GLN A 25 7.11 -2.53 0.98
CA GLN A 25 6.63 -1.34 1.68
C GLN A 25 6.67 -0.11 0.78
N GLY A 26 7.80 0.15 0.10
CA GLY A 26 7.91 1.27 -0.83
C GLY A 26 6.90 1.18 -1.99
N ALA A 27 6.64 -0.02 -2.51
CA ALA A 27 5.61 -0.22 -3.52
C ALA A 27 4.19 0.07 -3.00
N GLN A 28 3.89 -0.25 -1.74
CA GLN A 28 2.61 0.09 -1.11
C GLN A 28 2.48 1.60 -0.92
N GLU A 29 3.51 2.26 -0.37
CA GLU A 29 3.54 3.71 -0.14
C GLU A 29 3.33 4.49 -1.44
N ILE A 30 4.09 4.19 -2.49
CA ILE A 30 3.96 4.83 -3.80
C ILE A 30 2.53 4.69 -4.35
N ILE A 31 1.89 3.52 -4.20
CA ILE A 31 0.53 3.34 -4.69
C ILE A 31 -0.48 4.10 -3.84
N ARG A 32 -0.31 4.16 -2.51
CA ARG A 32 -1.18 5.00 -1.65
C ARG A 32 -1.08 6.47 -2.05
N GLU A 33 0.12 6.99 -2.26
CA GLU A 33 0.34 8.36 -2.73
C GLU A 33 -0.36 8.61 -4.08
N ASN A 34 -0.18 7.71 -5.05
CA ASN A 34 -0.83 7.79 -6.35
C ASN A 34 -2.37 7.75 -6.26
N ILE A 35 -2.92 6.98 -5.33
CA ILE A 35 -4.38 6.96 -5.08
C ILE A 35 -4.83 8.33 -4.59
N ILE A 36 -4.17 8.89 -3.58
CA ILE A 36 -4.51 10.20 -3.03
C ILE A 36 -4.41 11.28 -4.12
N GLU A 37 -3.35 11.28 -4.91
CA GLU A 37 -3.18 12.23 -6.02
C GLU A 37 -4.29 12.09 -7.07
N ALA A 38 -4.63 10.86 -7.46
CA ALA A 38 -5.73 10.60 -8.41
C ALA A 38 -7.08 11.08 -7.85
N LEU A 39 -7.36 10.85 -6.57
CA LEU A 39 -8.59 11.33 -5.92
C LEU A 39 -8.61 12.85 -5.81
N ALA A 40 -7.48 13.49 -5.52
CA ALA A 40 -7.38 14.94 -5.47
C ALA A 40 -7.67 15.56 -6.84
N PHE A 41 -7.23 14.90 -7.92
CA PHE A 41 -7.49 15.33 -9.30
C PHE A 41 -8.94 15.10 -9.73
N ARG A 42 -9.56 13.97 -9.34
CA ARG A 42 -10.93 13.61 -9.75
C ARG A 42 -12.02 14.28 -8.91
N LEU A 43 -11.75 14.47 -7.63
CA LEU A 43 -12.68 15.01 -6.66
C LEU A 43 -12.17 16.40 -6.25
N GLN A 44 -11.59 16.52 -5.06
CA GLN A 44 -10.94 17.70 -4.53
C GLN A 44 -9.85 17.26 -3.54
N PRO A 45 -8.76 18.04 -3.35
CA PRO A 45 -7.68 17.68 -2.42
C PRO A 45 -8.17 17.39 -0.99
N GLU A 46 -9.06 18.21 -0.45
CA GLU A 46 -9.59 18.07 0.91
C GLU A 46 -10.39 16.78 1.10
N VAL A 47 -11.07 16.34 0.05
CA VAL A 47 -11.80 15.07 0.03
C VAL A 47 -10.83 13.90 -0.07
N ALA A 48 -9.78 14.00 -0.88
CA ALA A 48 -8.80 12.92 -1.01
C ALA A 48 -8.11 12.61 0.32
N GLU A 49 -7.78 13.65 1.09
CA GLU A 49 -7.13 13.54 2.40
C GLU A 49 -7.93 12.72 3.42
N THR A 50 -9.27 12.66 3.30
CA THR A 50 -10.10 11.88 4.24
C THR A 50 -9.87 10.37 4.12
N PHE A 51 -9.35 9.90 2.97
CA PHE A 51 -9.12 8.48 2.70
C PHE A 51 -7.73 7.98 3.12
N LYS A 52 -6.82 8.86 3.57
CA LYS A 52 -5.43 8.48 3.90
C LYS A 52 -5.35 7.37 4.94
N SER A 53 -6.01 7.56 6.08
CA SER A 53 -6.00 6.61 7.19
C SER A 53 -6.54 5.23 6.78
N ASP A 54 -7.58 5.21 5.93
CA ASP A 54 -8.17 3.95 5.45
C ASP A 54 -7.21 3.22 4.49
N LEU A 55 -6.50 3.95 3.63
CA LEU A 55 -5.51 3.38 2.70
C LEU A 55 -4.26 2.87 3.42
N GLU A 56 -3.84 3.53 4.50
CA GLU A 56 -2.73 3.09 5.36
C GLU A 56 -3.02 1.73 6.02
N ALA A 57 -4.28 1.45 6.34
CA ALA A 57 -4.69 0.17 6.91
C ALA A 57 -4.61 -1.01 5.90
N ILE A 58 -4.47 -0.73 4.60
CA ILE A 58 -4.44 -1.74 3.55
C ILE A 58 -3.00 -2.16 3.25
N ASN A 59 -2.63 -3.38 3.62
CA ASN A 59 -1.31 -3.96 3.34
C ASN A 59 -1.28 -4.86 2.09
N ASP A 60 -2.43 -5.09 1.45
CA ASP A 60 -2.49 -5.85 0.20
C ASP A 60 -2.16 -4.95 -1.01
N LEU A 61 -1.00 -5.18 -1.63
CA LEU A 61 -0.55 -4.44 -2.80
C LEU A 61 -1.49 -4.60 -4.02
N GLN A 62 -2.08 -5.78 -4.22
CA GLN A 62 -3.04 -5.99 -5.31
C GLN A 62 -4.31 -5.21 -5.06
N ARG A 63 -4.75 -5.16 -3.80
CA ARG A 63 -5.90 -4.36 -3.41
C ARG A 63 -5.66 -2.87 -3.65
N LEU A 64 -4.50 -2.35 -3.26
CA LEU A 64 -4.09 -0.97 -3.55
C LEU A 64 -4.07 -0.69 -5.06
N ARG A 65 -3.55 -1.62 -5.89
CA ARG A 65 -3.59 -1.47 -7.37
C ARG A 65 -5.00 -1.41 -7.93
N GLN A 66 -5.95 -2.16 -7.37
CA GLN A 66 -7.35 -2.10 -7.77
C GLN A 66 -7.95 -0.74 -7.41
N LEU A 67 -7.76 -0.29 -6.18
CA LEU A 67 -8.24 1.00 -5.70
C LEU A 67 -7.66 2.15 -6.53
N PHE A 68 -6.39 2.09 -6.93
CA PHE A 68 -5.80 3.08 -7.83
C PHE A 68 -6.53 3.17 -9.18
N ARG A 69 -6.86 2.03 -9.78
CA ARG A 69 -7.64 2.01 -11.04
C ARG A 69 -9.04 2.58 -10.89
N ILE A 70 -9.63 2.46 -9.70
CA ILE A 70 -10.94 3.01 -9.38
C ILE A 70 -10.81 4.51 -9.14
N ALA A 71 -9.83 4.95 -8.34
CA ALA A 71 -9.53 6.35 -8.03
C ALA A 71 -9.38 7.20 -9.29
N MET A 72 -8.76 6.69 -10.35
CA MET A 72 -8.63 7.39 -11.64
C MET A 72 -9.97 7.64 -12.38
N ARG A 73 -11.07 6.98 -11.98
CA ARG A 73 -12.35 6.94 -12.71
C ARG A 73 -13.57 7.36 -11.89
N VAL A 74 -13.44 7.48 -10.57
CA VAL A 74 -14.57 7.89 -9.73
C VAL A 74 -15.01 9.31 -10.03
N ASP A 75 -16.32 9.54 -9.89
CA ASP A 75 -16.94 10.85 -10.06
C ASP A 75 -17.40 11.43 -8.72
N THR A 76 -17.60 10.59 -7.69
CA THR A 76 -17.96 11.05 -6.35
C THR A 76 -17.15 10.33 -5.25
N PRO A 77 -17.05 10.93 -4.05
CA PRO A 77 -16.44 10.29 -2.89
C PRO A 77 -17.13 8.97 -2.53
N GLU A 78 -18.45 8.90 -2.63
CA GLU A 78 -19.24 7.72 -2.29
C GLU A 78 -18.90 6.52 -3.18
N ASN A 79 -18.60 6.73 -4.48
CA ASN A 79 -18.14 5.65 -5.34
C ASN A 79 -16.82 5.05 -4.85
N PHE A 80 -15.92 5.90 -4.36
CA PHE A 80 -14.65 5.43 -3.80
C PHE A 80 -14.82 4.76 -2.43
N THR A 81 -15.68 5.31 -1.57
CA THR A 81 -16.05 4.70 -0.28
C THR A 81 -16.66 3.32 -0.47
N GLN A 82 -17.58 3.16 -1.43
CA GLN A 82 -18.14 1.86 -1.77
C GLN A 82 -17.03 0.90 -2.20
N ALA A 83 -16.15 1.35 -3.10
CA ALA A 83 -15.03 0.55 -3.54
C ALA A 83 -14.18 0.10 -2.35
N LEU A 84 -13.81 0.98 -1.42
CA LEU A 84 -13.05 0.64 -0.20
C LEU A 84 -13.71 -0.48 0.61
N ASN A 85 -15.04 -0.40 0.80
CA ASN A 85 -15.81 -1.35 1.61
C ASN A 85 -16.06 -2.71 0.93
N GLU A 86 -15.99 -2.80 -0.40
CA GLU A 86 -16.21 -4.05 -1.14
C GLU A 86 -15.17 -5.15 -0.86
N SER A 87 -14.03 -4.82 -0.24
CA SER A 87 -13.04 -5.82 0.20
C SER A 87 -13.12 -6.22 1.67
N ALA A 88 -14.07 -5.67 2.43
CA ALA A 88 -14.27 -6.02 3.85
C ALA A 88 -15.22 -7.22 4.07
N ASN A 89 -15.66 -7.89 2.99
CA ASN A 89 -16.47 -9.10 3.00
C ASN A 89 -15.69 -10.33 2.54
#